data_AF-A0A7S0K2L5-F1
#
_entry.id   AF-A0A7S0K2L5-F1
#
_cell.length_a   1.000
_cell.length_b   1.000
_cell.length_c   1.000
_cell.angle_alpha   90.00
_cell.angle_beta   90.00
_cell.angle_gamma   90.00
#
_symmetry.space_group_name_H-M   'P 1'
#
loop_
_entity.id
_entity.type
_entity.pdbx_description
1 polymer ?
#
loop_
_entity_poly.entity_id
_entity_poly.type
_entity_poly.pdbx_seq_one_letter_code
_entity_poly.pdbx_strand_id
1 'polypeptide(L)'
;VARAAAGGVTSSGAVSAAASSSMLAVLPVADPETREEVASDGVVVAAVNAHGEVCGLHKVGGAPMTVDELMACTGAAIDQGKGLCEALDAALKRAEAEQQRLDTRKHAAAQRVEGMPTL
;
A
#
# COMPACT_ATOMS: atom_id res chain seq x y z
N VAL A 1 14.64 17.13 -37.54
CA VAL A 1 15.85 17.21 -36.70
C VAL A 1 15.38 16.94 -35.27
N ALA A 2 15.25 15.66 -34.87
CA ALA A 2 16.19 14.91 -34.00
C ALA A 2 16.30 15.57 -32.59
N ARG A 3 16.11 14.92 -31.44
CA ARG A 3 16.24 13.51 -31.04
C ARG A 3 15.66 13.34 -29.61
N ALA A 4 15.14 12.15 -29.31
CA ALA A 4 14.71 11.70 -27.99
C ALA A 4 15.88 11.36 -27.04
N ALA A 5 15.63 11.45 -25.73
CA ALA A 5 16.30 10.70 -24.66
C ALA A 5 15.21 10.37 -23.63
N ALA A 6 14.71 9.14 -23.47
CA ALA A 6 15.35 7.89 -23.05
C ALA A 6 15.99 8.02 -21.66
N GLY A 7 15.21 7.66 -20.64
CA GLY A 7 15.63 7.42 -19.26
C GLY A 7 14.60 6.51 -18.61
N GLY A 8 14.73 5.20 -18.85
CA GLY A 8 13.84 4.18 -18.32
C GLY A 8 14.16 3.84 -16.88
N VAL A 9 13.12 3.66 -16.06
CA VAL A 9 13.19 2.87 -14.84
C VAL A 9 12.33 1.62 -15.09
N THR A 10 13.00 0.50 -15.35
CA THR A 10 12.38 -0.81 -15.44
C THR A 10 12.67 -1.55 -14.14
N SER A 11 11.75 -1.48 -13.17
CA SER A 11 11.68 -2.45 -12.09
C SER A 11 10.62 -3.50 -12.44
N SER A 12 10.89 -4.24 -13.52
CA SER A 12 10.22 -5.51 -13.79
C SER A 12 10.87 -6.54 -12.87
N GLY A 13 10.33 -6.66 -11.66
CA GLY A 13 10.63 -7.74 -10.73
C GLY A 13 9.85 -8.99 -11.12
N ALA A 14 10.09 -9.51 -12.32
CA ALA A 14 9.68 -10.87 -12.65
C ALA A 14 10.63 -11.81 -11.88
N VAL A 15 10.15 -12.35 -10.75
CA VAL A 15 10.85 -13.44 -10.06
C VAL A 15 10.91 -14.64 -11.00
N SER A 16 12.11 -14.93 -11.50
CA SER A 16 12.37 -16.07 -12.36
C SER A 16 12.33 -17.36 -11.53
N ALA A 17 11.27 -18.14 -11.68
CA ALA A 17 11.25 -19.54 -11.30
C ALA A 17 11.45 -20.38 -12.56
N ALA A 18 12.64 -20.98 -12.67
CA ALA A 18 13.00 -21.91 -13.72
C ALA A 18 12.04 -23.11 -13.77
N ALA A 19 11.74 -23.53 -14.99
CA ALA A 19 10.85 -24.63 -15.31
C ALA A 19 11.26 -25.96 -14.68
N SER A 20 10.29 -26.67 -14.11
CA SER A 20 10.24 -28.13 -14.17
C SER A 20 8.80 -28.57 -14.39
N SER A 21 8.64 -29.56 -15.26
CA SER A 21 7.43 -29.85 -16.02
C SER A 21 6.31 -30.47 -15.17
N SER A 22 5.07 -30.12 -15.56
CA SER A 22 3.75 -30.47 -15.01
C SER A 22 3.42 -29.95 -13.62
N MET A 23 3.01 -28.68 -13.52
CA MET A 23 2.25 -28.17 -12.37
C MET A 23 1.56 -26.86 -12.77
N LEU A 24 0.30 -26.67 -12.37
CA LEU A 24 -0.38 -25.38 -12.50
C LEU A 24 0.48 -24.34 -11.78
N ALA A 25 1.21 -23.52 -12.53
CA ALA A 25 1.96 -22.41 -11.96
C ALA A 25 0.95 -21.36 -11.51
N VAL A 26 0.88 -21.11 -10.20
CA VAL A 26 0.07 -20.02 -9.64
C VAL A 26 0.77 -18.71 -10.00
N LEU A 27 0.03 -17.80 -10.65
CA LEU A 27 0.51 -16.43 -10.91
C LEU A 27 -0.11 -15.48 -9.88
N PRO A 28 0.59 -15.14 -8.79
CA PRO A 28 0.05 -14.21 -7.80
C PRO A 28 0.06 -12.78 -8.35
N VAL A 29 -1.07 -12.10 -8.19
CA VAL A 29 -1.23 -10.67 -8.50
C VAL A 29 -1.57 -9.96 -7.18
N ALA A 30 -0.90 -8.84 -6.92
CA ALA A 30 -1.16 -8.01 -5.75
C ALA A 30 -2.09 -6.85 -6.13
N ASP A 31 -3.04 -6.53 -5.25
CA ASP A 31 -4.05 -5.48 -5.44
C ASP A 31 -4.79 -5.58 -6.80
N PRO A 32 -5.46 -6.73 -7.08
CA PRO A 32 -6.11 -6.94 -8.35
C PRO A 32 -7.27 -5.96 -8.58
N GLU A 33 -7.41 -5.47 -9.82
CA GLU A 33 -8.60 -4.71 -10.20
C GLU A 33 -9.81 -5.63 -10.44
N THR A 34 -11.03 -5.07 -10.54
CA THR A 34 -12.28 -5.85 -10.68
C THR A 34 -12.24 -6.92 -11.77
N ARG A 35 -11.58 -6.66 -12.91
CA ARG A 35 -11.47 -7.65 -13.99
C ARG A 35 -10.53 -8.79 -13.65
N GLU A 36 -9.47 -8.51 -12.91
CA GLU A 36 -8.48 -9.49 -12.46
C GLU A 36 -9.04 -10.33 -11.33
N GLU A 37 -9.80 -9.73 -10.40
CA GLU A 37 -10.52 -10.44 -9.35
C GLU A 37 -11.51 -11.46 -9.94
N VAL A 38 -12.29 -11.08 -10.95
CA VAL A 38 -13.25 -11.97 -11.61
C VAL A 38 -12.55 -13.10 -12.37
N ALA A 39 -11.36 -12.86 -12.90
CA ALA A 39 -10.57 -13.86 -13.60
C ALA A 39 -9.76 -14.78 -12.67
N SER A 40 -9.70 -14.47 -11.37
CA SER A 40 -8.89 -15.20 -10.40
C SER A 40 -9.56 -16.48 -9.90
N ASP A 41 -8.82 -17.58 -9.83
CA ASP A 41 -9.29 -18.86 -9.29
C ASP A 41 -9.35 -18.88 -7.74
N GLY A 42 -8.76 -17.88 -7.10
CA GLY A 42 -8.74 -17.70 -5.66
C GLY A 42 -8.02 -16.42 -5.25
N VAL A 43 -8.17 -16.05 -3.98
CA VAL A 43 -7.55 -14.87 -3.39
C VAL A 43 -6.87 -15.23 -2.07
N VAL A 44 -5.75 -14.59 -1.78
CA VAL A 44 -5.08 -14.67 -0.48
C VAL A 44 -5.07 -13.29 0.14
N VAL A 45 -5.57 -13.19 1.36
CA VAL A 45 -5.60 -11.97 2.16
C VAL A 45 -4.68 -12.15 3.36
N ALA A 46 -3.68 -11.29 3.49
CA ALA A 46 -2.81 -11.22 4.65
C ALA A 46 -3.07 -9.90 5.39
N ALA A 47 -3.43 -10.00 6.66
CA ALA A 47 -3.52 -8.86 7.56
C ALA A 47 -2.18 -8.70 8.27
N VAL A 48 -1.56 -7.54 8.11
CA VAL A 48 -0.21 -7.24 8.60
C VAL A 48 -0.23 -5.97 9.44
N ASN A 49 0.54 -5.94 10.53
CA ASN A 49 0.72 -4.73 11.31
C ASN A 49 1.89 -3.87 10.80
N ALA A 50 2.09 -2.69 11.38
CA ALA A 50 3.16 -1.75 11.02
C ALA A 50 4.58 -2.31 11.26
N HIS A 51 4.73 -3.33 12.11
CA HIS A 51 6.00 -4.00 12.36
C HIS A 51 6.28 -5.14 11.35
N GLY A 52 5.32 -5.44 10.46
CA GLY A 52 5.41 -6.53 9.49
C GLY A 52 5.05 -7.90 10.06
N GLU A 53 4.35 -7.95 11.18
CA GLU A 53 3.84 -9.19 11.76
C GLU A 53 2.46 -9.51 11.18
N VAL A 54 2.25 -10.78 10.79
CA VAL A 54 0.99 -11.26 10.25
C VAL A 54 0.03 -11.55 11.42
N CYS A 55 -1.10 -10.85 11.46
CA CYS A 55 -2.15 -11.06 12.45
C CYS A 55 -3.31 -11.92 11.92
N GLY A 56 -3.40 -12.11 10.61
CA GLY A 56 -4.39 -12.96 9.98
C GLY A 56 -3.99 -13.34 8.56
N LEU A 57 -4.35 -14.56 8.16
CA LEU A 57 -4.13 -15.07 6.81
C LEU A 57 -5.37 -15.85 6.37
N HIS A 58 -5.91 -15.49 5.20
CA HIS A 58 -7.11 -16.11 4.67
C HIS A 58 -6.94 -16.44 3.20
N LYS A 59 -7.24 -17.68 2.82
CA LYS A 59 -7.29 -18.13 1.42
C LYS A 59 -8.74 -18.42 1.07
N VAL A 60 -9.26 -17.72 0.07
CA VAL A 60 -10.59 -17.94 -0.50
C VAL A 60 -10.43 -18.56 -1.88
N GLY A 61 -11.29 -19.54 -2.21
CA GLY A 61 -11.29 -20.19 -3.51
C GLY A 61 -10.52 -21.51 -3.58
N GLY A 62 -10.58 -22.14 -4.75
CA GLY A 62 -10.23 -23.54 -4.96
C GLY A 62 -8.83 -23.79 -5.55
N ALA A 63 -8.09 -22.74 -5.93
CA ALA A 63 -6.77 -22.89 -6.52
C ALA A 63 -5.82 -23.65 -5.57
N PRO A 64 -5.18 -24.76 -6.01
CA PRO A 64 -4.16 -25.42 -5.20
C PRO A 64 -2.95 -24.50 -5.11
N MET A 65 -2.36 -24.41 -3.91
CA MET A 65 -1.27 -23.50 -3.62
C MET A 65 -0.32 -24.18 -2.64
N THR A 66 0.97 -24.10 -2.93
CA THR A 66 2.02 -24.63 -2.09
C THR A 66 2.31 -23.68 -0.92
N VAL A 67 2.98 -24.19 0.11
CA VAL A 67 3.41 -23.37 1.24
C VAL A 67 4.41 -22.31 0.78
N ASP A 68 5.32 -22.64 -0.13
CA ASP A 68 6.34 -21.71 -0.62
C ASP A 68 5.71 -20.52 -1.37
N GLU A 69 4.71 -20.79 -2.21
CA GLU A 69 3.92 -19.75 -2.87
C GLU A 69 3.18 -18.87 -1.84
N LEU A 70 2.68 -19.47 -0.76
CA LEU A 70 1.93 -18.74 0.28
C LEU A 70 2.85 -17.82 1.06
N MET A 71 4.05 -18.31 1.38
CA MET A 71 5.08 -17.52 2.03
C MET A 71 5.58 -16.40 1.11
N ALA A 72 5.71 -16.64 -0.20
CA ALA A 72 6.07 -15.60 -1.16
C ALA A 72 5.01 -14.48 -1.24
N CYS A 73 3.71 -14.83 -1.33
CA CYS A 73 2.62 -13.86 -1.30
C CYS A 73 2.59 -13.07 0.02
N THR A 74 2.80 -13.77 1.14
CA THR A 74 2.82 -13.15 2.47
C THR A 74 3.99 -12.18 2.62
N GLY A 75 5.17 -12.54 2.11
CA GLY A 75 6.33 -11.65 2.06
C GLY A 75 6.06 -10.36 1.29
N ALA A 76 5.47 -10.48 0.09
CA ALA A 76 5.07 -9.32 -0.70
C ALA A 76 4.03 -8.44 0.03
N ALA A 77 3.06 -9.05 0.70
CA ALA A 77 2.07 -8.33 1.49
C ALA A 77 2.68 -7.58 2.69
N ILE A 78 3.70 -8.15 3.35
CA ILE A 78 4.42 -7.47 4.44
C ILE A 78 5.13 -6.22 3.92
N ASP A 79 5.83 -6.32 2.80
CA ASP A 79 6.57 -5.20 2.21
C ASP A 79 5.61 -4.08 1.78
N GLN A 80 4.51 -4.44 1.13
CA GLN A 80 3.45 -3.48 0.78
C GLN A 80 2.79 -2.85 2.00
N GLY A 81 2.50 -3.65 3.05
CA GLY A 81 1.89 -3.17 4.28
C GLY A 81 2.75 -2.12 4.99
N LYS A 82 4.07 -2.34 5.06
CA LYS A 82 5.01 -1.34 5.61
C LYS A 82 4.99 -0.04 4.81
N GLY A 83 5.06 -0.13 3.48
CA GLY A 83 4.98 1.04 2.61
C GLY A 83 3.67 1.82 2.77
N LEU A 84 2.55 1.11 2.95
CA LEU A 84 1.25 1.73 3.21
C LEU A 84 1.20 2.43 4.58
N CYS A 85 1.73 1.81 5.63
CA CYS A 85 1.84 2.43 6.96
C CYS A 85 2.68 3.71 6.91
N GLU A 86 3.83 3.70 6.22
CA GLU A 86 4.67 4.88 6.06
C GLU A 86 3.95 6.01 5.29
N ALA A 87 3.21 5.67 4.23
CA ALA A 87 2.42 6.62 3.47
C ALA A 87 1.30 7.24 4.33
N LEU A 88 0.62 6.43 5.14
CA LEU A 88 -0.41 6.89 6.08
C LEU A 88 0.17 7.83 7.13
N ASP A 89 1.30 7.47 7.74
CA ASP A 89 1.97 8.31 8.73
C ASP A 89 2.39 9.67 8.15
N ALA A 90 2.88 9.69 6.91
CA ALA A 90 3.23 10.92 6.21
C ALA A 90 1.98 11.78 5.93
N ALA A 91 0.87 11.17 5.53
CA ALA A 91 -0.40 11.86 5.29
C ALA A 91 -0.98 12.44 6.59
N LEU A 92 -0.94 11.69 7.69
CA LEU A 92 -1.42 12.12 9.01
C LEU A 92 -0.62 13.33 9.51
N LYS A 93 0.72 13.27 9.48
CA LYS A 93 1.58 14.40 9.87
C LYS A 93 1.27 15.68 9.08
N ARG A 94 0.98 15.54 7.78
CA ARG A 94 0.60 16.67 6.92
C ARG A 94 -0.73 17.28 7.35
N ALA A 95 -1.74 16.45 7.59
CA ALA A 95 -3.06 16.89 8.02
C ALA A 95 -3.02 17.53 9.42
N GLU A 96 -2.28 16.95 10.36
CA GLU A 96 -2.09 17.50 11.71
C GLU A 96 -1.41 18.87 11.68
N ALA A 97 -0.37 19.04 10.86
CA ALA A 97 0.31 20.32 10.71
C ALA A 97 -0.60 21.39 10.11
N GLU A 98 -1.46 21.03 9.15
CA GLU A 98 -2.47 21.94 8.60
C GLU A 98 -3.49 22.35 9.66
N GLN A 99 -4.01 21.37 10.41
CA GLN A 99 -4.98 21.61 11.48
C GLN A 99 -4.41 22.53 12.57
N GLN A 100 -3.18 22.29 13.03
CA GLN A 100 -2.51 23.14 14.02
C GLN A 100 -2.36 24.59 13.56
N ARG A 101 -2.11 24.83 12.26
CA ARG A 101 -2.02 26.19 11.70
C ARG A 101 -3.36 26.89 11.73
N LEU A 102 -4.44 26.18 11.37
CA LEU A 102 -5.78 26.73 11.43
C LEU A 102 -6.17 27.08 12.87
N ASP A 103 -5.89 26.19 13.82
CA ASP A 103 -6.26 26.40 15.21
C ASP A 103 -5.44 27.55 15.82
N THR A 104 -4.13 27.63 15.54
CA THR A 104 -3.30 28.78 15.94
C THR A 104 -3.83 30.10 15.37
N ARG A 105 -4.27 30.11 14.10
CA ARG A 105 -4.87 31.31 13.47
C ARG A 105 -6.20 31.70 14.12
N LYS A 106 -7.05 30.74 14.46
CA LYS A 106 -8.31 30.99 15.16
C LYS A 106 -8.06 31.58 16.55
N HIS A 107 -7.13 31.00 17.32
CA HIS A 107 -6.78 31.52 18.65
C HIS A 107 -6.19 32.93 18.60
N ALA A 108 -5.29 33.20 17.65
CA ALA A 108 -4.75 34.54 17.44
C ALA A 108 -5.83 35.56 17.01
N ALA A 109 -6.79 35.15 16.18
CA ALA A 109 -7.91 36.00 15.79
C ALA A 109 -8.86 36.29 16.96
N ALA A 110 -9.14 35.30 17.81
CA ALA A 110 -9.99 35.46 18.99
C ALA A 110 -9.40 36.48 20.00
N GLN A 111 -8.11 36.36 20.30
CA GLN A 111 -7.41 37.29 21.21
C GLN A 111 -7.42 38.74 20.71
N ARG A 112 -7.43 38.95 19.39
CA ARG A 112 -7.48 40.29 18.79
C ARG A 112 -8.86 40.94 18.92
N VAL A 113 -9.93 40.15 18.98
CA VAL A 113 -11.31 40.65 19.18
C VAL A 113 -11.54 41.02 20.64
N GLU A 114 -11.00 40.26 21.58
CA GLU A 114 -11.14 40.51 23.03
C GLU A 114 -10.41 41.78 23.50
N GLY A 115 -9.39 42.25 22.78
CA GLY A 115 -8.66 43.48 23.07
C GLY A 115 -9.26 44.77 22.48
N MET A 116 -10.44 44.71 21.84
CA MET A 116 -11.04 45.85 21.17
C MET A 116 -11.82 46.73 22.17
N PRO A 117 -11.44 48.01 22.39
CA PRO A 117 -12.15 48.87 23.33
C PRO A 117 -13.57 49.11 22.81
N THR A 118 -14.57 48.69 23.59
CA THR A 118 -15.97 49.02 23.38
C THR A 118 -16.15 50.53 23.63
N LEU A 119 -16.50 51.27 22.58
CA LEU A 119 -16.86 52.69 22.63
C LEU A 119 -18.12 52.93 23.47
#